data_AF-A0A847LTW3-F1
#
_entry.id   AF-A0A847LTW3-F1
#
_cell.length_a   1.000
_cell.length_b   1.000
_cell.length_c   1.000
_cell.angle_alpha   90.00
_cell.angle_beta   90.00
_cell.angle_gamma   90.00
#
_symmetry.space_group_name_H-M   'P 1'
#
loop_
_entity.id
_entity.type
_entity.pdbx_description
1 polymer ?
#
loop_
_entity_poly.entity_id
_entity_poly.type
_entity_poly.pdbx_seq_one_letter_code
_entity_poly.pdbx_strand_id
1 'polypeptide(L)'
;MCPDRQLISLYKDGELPSPWKEKLEAHLGSCEECTHILETYSQVSTFLKYQQPDQNKVDVAQRNIWKNISQSMPRLDRSEPKYRWKHPVVLPLPAAIAAIVLVALFASLVTPFILQQGTANTQSVAKINSEVPGIIPVSDMKGLLQYLENQTATADIVIIKLPETSSFIPSGQPELIRAVDYQGRR
;
A
#
# COMPACT_ATOMS: atom_id res chain seq x y z
N MET A 1 -16.92 -3.93 41.78
CA MET A 1 -17.18 -3.38 40.43
C MET A 1 -16.84 -4.45 39.42
N CYS A 2 -17.71 -4.68 38.45
CA CYS A 2 -17.48 -5.67 37.40
C CYS A 2 -16.54 -5.07 36.33
N PRO A 3 -15.60 -5.86 35.77
CA PRO A 3 -14.75 -5.45 34.66
C PRO A 3 -15.57 -5.28 33.38
N ASP A 4 -14.98 -4.59 32.41
CA ASP A 4 -15.57 -4.44 31.09
C ASP A 4 -15.73 -5.79 30.38
N ARG A 5 -16.79 -5.93 29.57
CA ARG A 5 -17.06 -7.13 28.77
C ARG A 5 -15.94 -7.43 27.79
N GLN A 6 -15.26 -6.40 27.27
CA GLN A 6 -14.11 -6.57 26.40
C GLN A 6 -12.97 -7.33 27.09
N LEU A 7 -12.72 -7.05 28.37
CA LEU A 7 -11.72 -7.76 29.17
C LEU A 7 -12.05 -9.26 29.32
N ILE A 8 -13.33 -9.58 29.51
CA ILE A 8 -13.80 -10.97 29.61
C ILE A 8 -13.66 -11.69 28.26
N SER A 9 -13.91 -11.00 27.14
CA SER A 9 -13.69 -11.54 25.79
C SER A 9 -12.21 -11.84 25.55
N LEU A 10 -11.32 -10.87 25.80
CA LEU A 10 -9.87 -11.04 25.63
C LEU A 10 -9.32 -12.18 26.49
N TYR A 11 -9.85 -12.35 27.71
CA TYR A 11 -9.51 -13.49 28.55
C TYR A 11 -9.96 -14.82 27.92
N LYS A 12 -11.17 -14.87 27.36
CA LYS A 12 -11.70 -16.06 26.70
C LYS A 12 -10.89 -16.45 25.46
N ASP A 13 -10.39 -15.45 24.74
CA ASP A 13 -9.54 -15.63 23.55
C ASP A 13 -8.07 -15.93 23.90
N GLY A 14 -7.69 -15.81 25.18
CA GLY A 14 -6.33 -16.08 25.66
C GLY A 14 -5.34 -14.93 25.39
N GLU A 15 -5.85 -13.75 25.02
CA GLU A 15 -5.04 -12.58 24.66
C GLU A 15 -4.75 -11.65 25.84
N LEU A 16 -5.29 -11.93 27.03
CA LEU A 16 -5.12 -11.09 28.21
C LEU A 16 -3.76 -11.35 28.91
N PRO A 17 -2.82 -10.38 28.93
CA PRO A 17 -1.52 -10.56 29.57
C PRO A 17 -1.58 -10.50 31.10
N SER A 18 -0.58 -11.10 31.76
CA SER A 18 -0.32 -10.84 33.19
C SER A 18 0.08 -9.36 33.39
N PRO A 19 -0.33 -8.71 34.50
CA PRO A 19 -1.01 -9.26 35.69
C PRO A 19 -2.54 -9.21 35.62
N TRP A 20 -3.11 -8.72 34.51
CA TRP A 20 -4.56 -8.50 34.38
C TRP A 20 -5.34 -9.80 34.37
N LYS A 21 -4.75 -10.84 33.79
CA LYS A 21 -5.28 -12.21 33.84
C LYS A 21 -5.55 -12.69 35.26
N GLU A 22 -4.56 -12.58 36.15
CA GLU A 22 -4.66 -13.04 37.54
C GLU A 22 -5.73 -12.25 38.32
N LYS A 23 -5.80 -10.93 38.11
CA LYS A 23 -6.83 -10.09 38.72
C LYS A 23 -8.23 -10.45 38.26
N LEU A 24 -8.39 -10.78 36.98
CA LEU A 24 -9.66 -11.20 36.42
C LEU A 24 -10.06 -12.59 36.92
N GLU A 25 -9.12 -13.53 37.02
CA GLU A 25 -9.37 -14.87 37.59
C GLU A 25 -9.81 -14.80 39.05
N ALA A 26 -9.16 -13.95 39.86
CA ALA A 26 -9.59 -13.67 41.22
C ALA A 26 -11.00 -13.07 41.27
N HIS A 27 -11.33 -12.16 40.33
CA HIS A 27 -12.66 -11.57 40.25
C HIS A 27 -13.73 -12.59 39.84
N LEU A 28 -13.45 -13.42 38.84
CA LEU A 28 -14.33 -14.50 38.37
C LEU A 28 -14.62 -15.51 39.48
N GLY A 29 -13.67 -15.77 40.39
CA GLY A 29 -13.92 -16.61 41.57
C GLY A 29 -14.91 -16.00 42.60
N SER A 30 -15.20 -14.69 42.52
CA SER A 30 -16.02 -13.96 43.48
C SER A 30 -17.33 -13.39 42.93
N CYS A 31 -17.49 -13.33 41.60
CA CYS A 31 -18.61 -12.65 40.94
C CYS A 31 -19.35 -13.57 39.97
N GLU A 32 -20.57 -13.98 40.35
CA GLU A 32 -21.44 -14.87 39.54
C GLU A 32 -21.90 -14.23 38.22
N GLU A 33 -22.08 -12.90 38.16
CA GLU A 33 -22.47 -12.23 36.92
C GLU A 33 -21.39 -12.36 35.85
N CYS A 34 -20.12 -12.20 36.23
CA CYS A 34 -19.00 -12.27 35.31
C CYS A 34 -18.71 -13.70 34.85
N THR A 35 -18.92 -14.70 35.71
CA THR A 35 -18.83 -16.11 35.31
C THR A 35 -19.92 -16.48 34.33
N HIS A 36 -21.16 -16.02 34.55
CA HIS A 36 -22.26 -16.23 33.60
C HIS A 36 -21.95 -15.61 32.23
N ILE A 37 -21.40 -14.39 32.19
CA ILE A 37 -20.96 -13.77 30.92
C ILE A 37 -19.89 -14.64 30.23
N LEU A 38 -18.90 -15.12 30.97
CA LEU A 38 -17.86 -15.99 30.41
C LEU A 38 -18.44 -17.31 29.86
N GLU A 39 -19.44 -17.89 30.54
CA GLU A 39 -20.16 -19.06 30.07
C GLU A 39 -20.92 -18.78 28.76
N THR A 40 -21.59 -17.63 28.64
CA THR A 40 -22.26 -17.26 27.37
C THR A 40 -21.27 -17.19 26.20
N TYR A 41 -20.07 -16.62 26.41
CA TYR A 41 -19.02 -16.61 25.37
C TYR A 41 -18.54 -18.03 25.04
N SER A 42 -18.46 -18.91 26.03
CA SER A 42 -18.12 -20.32 25.80
C SER A 42 -19.16 -21.04 24.95
N GLN A 43 -20.46 -20.79 25.18
CA GLN A 43 -21.55 -21.38 24.42
C GLN A 43 -21.52 -20.90 22.96
N VAL A 44 -21.37 -19.59 22.74
CA VAL A 44 -21.23 -19.02 21.38
C VAL A 44 -20.03 -19.62 20.66
N SER A 45 -18.88 -19.71 21.32
CA SER A 45 -17.67 -20.30 20.73
C SER A 45 -17.87 -21.77 20.33
N THR A 46 -18.64 -22.53 21.11
CA THR A 46 -18.93 -23.95 20.84
C THR A 46 -19.92 -24.09 19.69
N PHE A 47 -20.95 -23.25 19.66
CA PHE A 47 -21.92 -23.18 18.56
C PHE A 47 -21.22 -22.89 17.22
N LEU A 48 -20.34 -21.89 17.19
CA LEU A 48 -19.57 -21.53 15.99
C LEU A 48 -18.64 -22.66 15.52
N LYS A 49 -18.02 -23.41 16.46
CA LYS A 49 -17.21 -24.58 16.13
C LYS A 49 -18.02 -25.73 15.55
N TYR A 50 -19.27 -25.91 15.98
CA TYR A 50 -20.13 -26.97 15.47
C TYR A 50 -20.66 -26.66 14.06
N GLN A 51 -20.84 -25.38 13.73
CA GLN A 51 -21.26 -24.90 12.41
C GLN A 51 -20.10 -24.92 11.38
N GLN A 52 -19.08 -25.74 11.56
CA GLN A 52 -17.95 -25.77 10.64
C GLN A 52 -18.38 -26.41 9.32
N PRO A 53 -18.10 -25.77 8.16
CA PRO A 53 -18.46 -26.33 6.87
C PRO A 53 -17.76 -27.68 6.65
N ASP A 54 -18.42 -28.56 5.91
CA ASP A 54 -17.86 -29.84 5.46
C ASP A 54 -16.45 -29.62 4.88
N GLN A 55 -15.46 -30.27 5.50
CA GLN A 55 -14.05 -30.12 5.18
C GLN A 55 -13.78 -30.34 3.68
N ASN A 56 -14.51 -31.28 3.06
CA ASN A 56 -14.38 -31.55 1.62
C ASN A 56 -14.77 -30.34 0.77
N LYS A 57 -15.80 -29.59 1.17
CA LYS A 57 -16.24 -28.38 0.46
C LYS A 57 -15.21 -27.26 0.61
N VAL A 58 -14.60 -27.14 1.79
CA VAL A 58 -13.51 -26.17 2.04
C VAL A 58 -12.30 -26.49 1.16
N ASP A 59 -11.89 -27.76 1.06
CA ASP A 59 -10.74 -28.18 0.25
C ASP A 59 -10.97 -27.94 -1.26
N VAL A 60 -12.20 -28.17 -1.74
CA VAL A 60 -12.58 -27.85 -3.12
C VAL A 60 -12.55 -26.34 -3.36
N ALA A 61 -13.13 -25.54 -2.46
CA ALA A 61 -13.11 -24.08 -2.57
C ALA A 61 -11.68 -23.52 -2.56
N GLN A 62 -10.82 -24.00 -1.65
CA GLN A 62 -9.42 -23.60 -1.57
C GLN A 62 -8.65 -23.89 -2.86
N ARG A 63 -8.83 -25.09 -3.44
CA ARG A 63 -8.22 -25.45 -4.73
C ARG A 63 -8.67 -24.53 -5.86
N ASN A 64 -9.96 -24.22 -5.92
CA ASN A 64 -10.51 -23.34 -6.96
C ASN A 64 -9.99 -21.91 -6.83
N ILE A 65 -9.93 -21.38 -5.61
CA ILE A 65 -9.38 -20.05 -5.32
C ILE A 65 -7.90 -20.01 -5.72
N TRP A 66 -7.10 -21.00 -5.33
CA TRP A 66 -5.67 -21.06 -5.66
C TRP A 66 -5.43 -21.13 -7.17
N LYS A 67 -6.26 -21.90 -7.89
CA LYS A 67 -6.21 -21.97 -9.34
C LYS A 67 -6.50 -20.60 -9.97
N ASN A 68 -7.50 -19.86 -9.46
CA ASN A 68 -7.84 -18.55 -10.01
C ASN A 68 -6.75 -17.51 -9.72
N ILE A 69 -6.19 -17.50 -8.50
CA ILE A 69 -5.09 -16.60 -8.12
C ILE A 69 -3.83 -16.88 -8.96
N SER A 70 -3.45 -18.15 -9.13
CA SER A 70 -2.28 -18.52 -9.93
C SER A 70 -2.43 -18.20 -11.42
N GLN A 71 -3.66 -18.18 -11.94
CA GLN A 71 -3.95 -17.78 -13.32
C GLN A 71 -4.09 -16.28 -13.50
N SER A 72 -4.58 -15.56 -12.47
CA SER A 72 -4.80 -14.12 -12.50
C SER A 72 -3.59 -13.30 -12.05
N MET A 73 -2.56 -13.94 -11.47
CA MET A 73 -1.30 -13.25 -11.25
C MET A 73 -0.73 -12.84 -12.61
N PRO A 74 -0.48 -11.55 -12.86
CA PRO A 74 0.24 -11.14 -14.05
C PRO A 74 1.55 -11.92 -14.00
N ARG A 75 1.74 -12.80 -14.98
CA ARG A 75 3.07 -13.32 -15.24
C ARG A 75 3.90 -12.06 -15.39
N LEU A 76 4.87 -11.89 -14.49
CA LEU A 76 6.03 -11.07 -14.78
C LEU A 76 6.65 -11.80 -15.98
N ASP A 77 6.07 -11.57 -17.16
CA ASP A 77 6.67 -11.88 -18.43
C ASP A 77 7.92 -11.04 -18.37
N ARG A 78 8.99 -11.68 -17.89
CA ARG A 78 10.35 -11.34 -18.20
C ARG A 78 10.30 -11.15 -19.70
N SER A 79 10.27 -9.89 -20.10
CA SER A 79 10.22 -9.48 -21.49
C SER A 79 11.45 -10.08 -22.12
N GLU A 80 11.31 -11.31 -22.63
CA GLU A 80 12.33 -11.94 -23.43
C GLU A 80 12.47 -11.00 -24.63
N PRO A 81 13.62 -10.34 -24.80
CA PRO A 81 13.76 -9.37 -25.86
C PRO A 81 13.49 -10.10 -27.18
N LYS A 82 12.38 -9.75 -27.83
CA LYS A 82 11.93 -10.33 -29.12
C LYS A 82 12.95 -10.16 -30.25
N TYR A 83 14.02 -9.39 -30.03
CA TYR A 83 15.13 -9.25 -30.95
C TYR A 83 16.30 -10.18 -30.61
N ARG A 84 16.14 -11.44 -31.00
CA ARG A 84 17.31 -12.31 -31.25
C ARG A 84 17.93 -11.91 -32.58
N TRP A 85 18.81 -10.90 -32.57
CA TRP A 85 19.73 -10.66 -33.69
C TRP A 85 20.68 -11.86 -33.77
N LYS A 86 20.37 -12.82 -34.65
CA LYS A 86 21.10 -14.09 -34.79
C LYS A 86 22.43 -13.98 -35.54
N HIS A 87 22.79 -12.79 -36.01
CA HIS A 87 24.03 -12.58 -36.76
C HIS A 87 24.83 -11.42 -36.17
N PRO A 88 26.05 -11.67 -35.66
CA PRO A 88 26.96 -10.58 -35.36
C PRO A 88 27.31 -9.88 -36.68
N VAL A 89 26.99 -8.60 -36.79
CA VAL A 89 27.41 -7.78 -37.94
C VAL A 89 28.90 -7.53 -37.77
N VAL A 90 29.72 -8.30 -38.48
CA VAL A 90 31.17 -8.11 -38.52
C VAL A 90 31.48 -6.98 -39.51
N LEU A 91 31.60 -5.75 -38.99
CA LEU A 91 32.03 -4.61 -39.78
C LEU A 91 33.56 -4.64 -39.92
N PRO A 92 34.11 -4.64 -41.14
CA PRO A 92 35.55 -4.51 -41.31
C PRO A 92 35.99 -3.13 -40.80
N LEU A 93 36.99 -3.11 -39.92
CA LEU A 93 37.61 -1.90 -39.35
C LEU A 93 37.82 -0.75 -40.35
N PRO A 94 38.31 -0.96 -41.60
CA PRO A 94 38.47 0.14 -42.55
C PRO A 94 37.15 0.84 -42.91
N ALA A 95 36.03 0.11 -42.98
CA ALA A 95 34.73 0.70 -43.28
C ALA A 95 34.18 1.53 -42.12
N ALA A 96 34.41 1.08 -40.88
CA ALA A 96 34.02 1.83 -39.68
C ALA A 96 34.77 3.16 -39.58
N ILE A 97 36.08 3.15 -39.85
CA ILE A 97 36.91 4.36 -39.86
C ILE A 97 36.43 5.33 -40.95
N ALA A 98 36.16 4.84 -42.16
CA ALA A 98 35.66 5.67 -43.26
C ALA A 98 34.31 6.33 -42.93
N ALA A 99 33.39 5.59 -42.29
CA ALA A 99 32.11 6.14 -41.86
C ALA A 99 32.27 7.23 -40.78
N ILE A 100 33.15 7.01 -39.80
CA ILE A 100 33.44 8.01 -38.75
C ILE A 100 34.04 9.28 -39.38
N VAL A 101 34.98 9.14 -40.32
CA VAL A 101 35.60 10.27 -41.03
C VAL A 101 34.56 11.05 -41.84
N LEU A 102 33.66 10.35 -42.55
CA LEU A 102 32.57 10.99 -43.28
C LEU A 102 31.64 11.77 -42.35
N VAL A 103 31.22 11.16 -41.24
CA VAL A 103 30.36 11.83 -40.25
C VAL A 103 31.06 13.05 -39.65
N ALA A 104 32.37 12.96 -39.35
CA ALA A 104 33.14 14.08 -38.84
C ALA A 104 33.27 15.22 -39.86
N LEU A 105 33.49 14.90 -41.14
CA LEU A 105 33.53 15.89 -42.23
C LEU A 105 32.18 16.57 -42.43
N PHE A 106 31.09 15.80 -42.46
CA PHE A 106 29.75 16.37 -42.55
C PHE A 106 29.41 17.21 -41.32
N ALA A 107 29.72 16.74 -40.12
CA ALA A 107 29.51 17.50 -38.89
C ALA A 107 30.30 18.81 -38.91
N SER A 108 31.57 18.80 -39.33
CA SER A 108 32.40 20.00 -39.46
C SER A 108 31.91 20.99 -40.52
N LEU A 109 31.27 20.51 -41.58
CA LEU A 109 30.73 21.38 -42.63
C LEU A 109 29.37 21.98 -42.24
N VAL A 110 28.55 21.23 -41.50
CA VAL A 110 27.20 21.62 -41.10
C VAL A 110 27.20 22.47 -39.81
N THR A 111 28.14 22.24 -38.88
CA THR A 111 28.22 23.01 -37.61
C THR A 111 28.29 24.53 -37.79
N PRO A 112 29.11 25.12 -38.69
CA PRO A 112 29.12 26.58 -38.83
C PRO A 112 27.80 27.13 -39.40
N PHE A 113 27.07 26.35 -40.20
CA PHE A 113 25.78 26.75 -40.75
C PHE A 113 24.65 26.72 -39.71
N ILE A 114 24.69 25.78 -38.77
CA ILE A 114 23.72 25.65 -37.68
C ILE A 114 24.05 26.61 -36.52
N LEU A 115 25.33 26.78 -36.16
CA LEU A 115 25.75 27.63 -35.04
C LEU A 115 25.74 29.14 -35.36
N GLN A 116 25.83 29.55 -36.64
CA GLN A 116 25.66 30.96 -37.01
C GLN A 116 24.23 31.48 -36.84
N GLN A 117 23.22 30.61 -36.72
CA GLN A 117 21.85 31.00 -36.39
C GLN A 117 21.58 31.09 -34.88
N GLY A 118 22.56 30.77 -34.04
CA GLY A 118 22.40 30.59 -32.59
C GLY A 118 23.31 31.46 -31.73
N THR A 119 23.48 32.75 -32.02
CA THR A 119 24.06 33.71 -31.05
C THR A 119 22.95 34.42 -30.27
N ALA A 120 22.10 33.65 -29.58
CA ALA A 120 21.21 34.16 -28.53
C ALA A 120 20.66 33.00 -27.67
N ASN A 121 21.48 32.48 -26.76
CA ASN A 121 21.08 32.07 -25.39
C ASN A 121 22.13 31.15 -24.75
N THR A 122 23.16 31.76 -24.18
CA THR A 122 23.82 31.19 -23.01
C THR A 122 22.97 31.51 -21.78
N GLN A 123 21.91 30.75 -21.54
CA GLN A 123 21.20 30.67 -20.24
C GLN A 123 20.07 29.64 -20.30
N SER A 124 20.32 28.42 -19.82
CA SER A 124 19.31 27.61 -19.11
C SER A 124 19.96 26.37 -18.49
N VAL A 125 20.91 26.59 -17.59
CA VAL A 125 21.05 25.74 -16.41
C VAL A 125 20.10 26.34 -15.36
N ALA A 126 19.38 25.49 -14.63
CA ALA A 126 18.46 25.80 -13.53
C ALA A 126 17.04 26.26 -13.90
N LYS A 127 16.17 25.29 -14.21
CA LYS A 127 14.76 25.27 -13.75
C LYS A 127 14.13 23.90 -14.04
N ILE A 128 14.52 22.89 -13.27
CA ILE A 128 13.69 21.68 -13.07
C ILE A 128 13.53 21.56 -11.56
N ASN A 129 12.66 22.38 -10.99
CA ASN A 129 12.18 22.28 -9.62
C ASN A 129 10.95 23.18 -9.51
N SER A 130 9.77 22.59 -9.70
CA SER A 130 8.51 22.97 -9.05
C SER A 130 7.32 22.41 -9.83
N GLU A 131 7.09 21.09 -9.83
CA GLU A 131 5.75 20.53 -10.12
C GLU A 131 5.68 19.00 -9.89
N VAL A 132 6.16 18.52 -8.74
CA VAL A 132 5.65 17.26 -8.16
C VAL A 132 5.69 17.40 -6.64
N PRO A 133 4.56 17.51 -5.93
CA PRO A 133 4.57 17.37 -4.49
C PRO A 133 4.68 15.89 -4.16
N GLY A 134 5.75 15.48 -3.46
CA GLY A 134 5.71 14.19 -2.74
C GLY A 134 6.96 13.34 -2.69
N ILE A 135 8.15 13.82 -3.07
CA ILE A 135 9.40 13.13 -2.68
C ILE A 135 10.40 14.20 -2.24
N ILE A 136 10.42 14.50 -0.94
CA ILE A 136 11.48 15.33 -0.34
C ILE A 136 12.59 14.35 0.06
N PRO A 137 13.81 14.43 -0.52
CA PRO A 137 14.93 13.66 -0.03
C PRO A 137 15.26 14.15 1.38
N VAL A 138 14.96 13.33 2.39
CA VAL A 138 15.29 13.65 3.77
C VAL A 138 16.78 13.40 3.97
N SER A 139 17.59 14.42 3.73
CA SER A 139 19.03 14.38 4.02
C SER A 139 19.38 14.90 5.41
N ASP A 140 18.42 15.44 6.17
CA ASP A 140 18.71 16.15 7.42
C ASP A 140 17.66 15.90 8.53
N MET A 141 18.10 15.33 9.66
CA MET A 141 17.25 15.00 10.83
C MET A 141 16.60 16.24 11.44
N LYS A 142 17.27 17.40 11.35
CA LYS A 142 16.76 18.66 11.89
C LYS A 142 15.53 19.17 11.13
N GLY A 143 15.47 18.91 9.82
CA GLY A 143 14.31 19.24 8.99
C GLY A 143 13.09 18.39 9.31
N LEU A 144 13.28 17.12 9.68
CA LEU A 144 12.19 16.26 10.14
C LEU A 144 11.59 16.73 11.47
N LEU A 145 12.43 17.13 12.43
CA LEU A 145 11.95 17.63 13.72
C LEU A 145 11.16 18.94 13.56
N GLN A 146 11.68 19.87 12.75
CA GLN A 146 10.99 21.12 12.42
C GLN A 146 9.63 20.87 11.73
N TYR A 147 9.55 19.85 10.87
CA TYR A 147 8.32 19.48 10.17
C TYR A 147 7.28 18.86 11.12
N LEU A 148 7.69 17.96 12.01
CA LEU A 148 6.79 17.32 12.99
C LEU A 148 6.29 18.32 14.04
N GLU A 149 7.14 19.26 14.46
CA GLU A 149 6.76 20.36 15.35
C GLU A 149 5.76 21.32 14.69
N ASN A 150 5.89 21.56 13.39
CA ASN A 150 4.95 22.41 12.65
C ASN A 150 3.63 21.68 12.30
N GLN A 151 3.63 20.35 12.22
CA GLN A 151 2.42 19.55 11.98
C GLN A 151 1.53 19.36 13.22
N THR A 152 2.06 19.51 14.44
CA THR A 152 1.28 19.32 15.67
C THR A 152 0.24 20.44 15.91
N ALA A 153 0.26 21.51 15.10
CA ALA A 153 -0.63 22.67 15.24
C ALA A 153 -1.85 22.65 14.30
N THR A 154 -1.98 21.70 13.36
CA THR A 154 -3.13 21.62 12.44
C THR A 154 -3.86 20.30 12.61
N ALA A 155 -5.04 20.39 13.22
CA ALA A 155 -5.98 19.30 13.38
C ALA A 155 -6.27 18.56 12.05
N ASP A 156 -6.33 17.23 12.18
CA ASP A 156 -6.70 16.20 11.21
C ASP A 156 -7.63 16.64 10.07
N ILE A 157 -7.08 16.72 8.86
CA ILE A 157 -7.82 16.44 7.63
C ILE A 157 -6.96 15.53 6.77
N VAL A 158 -7.15 14.22 6.90
CA VAL A 158 -6.57 13.21 6.01
C VAL A 158 -7.40 13.19 4.72
N ILE A 159 -6.96 13.93 3.69
CA ILE A 159 -7.56 13.86 2.36
C ILE A 159 -7.02 12.60 1.67
N ILE A 160 -7.79 11.51 1.75
CA ILE A 160 -7.51 10.30 0.97
C ILE A 160 -7.91 10.60 -0.49
N LYS A 161 -6.94 10.81 -1.38
CA LYS A 161 -7.19 10.83 -2.83
C LYS A 161 -7.31 9.39 -3.34
N LEU A 162 -8.49 9.00 -3.80
CA LEU A 162 -8.71 7.70 -4.40
C LEU A 162 -8.09 7.66 -5.82
N PRO A 163 -7.51 6.52 -6.24
CA PRO A 163 -6.96 6.36 -7.58
C PRO A 163 -8.06 6.41 -8.65
N GLU A 164 -7.78 7.05 -9.79
CA GLU A 164 -8.79 7.27 -10.85
C GLU A 164 -9.23 6.00 -11.59
N THR A 165 -8.61 4.84 -11.32
CA THR A 165 -8.86 3.58 -12.05
C THR A 165 -9.83 2.62 -11.36
N SER A 166 -10.39 2.97 -10.21
CA SER A 166 -11.34 2.12 -9.49
C SER A 166 -12.78 2.61 -9.71
N SER A 167 -13.56 1.83 -10.46
CA SER A 167 -15.00 2.02 -10.61
C SER A 167 -15.71 1.69 -9.29
N PHE A 168 -15.86 2.69 -8.41
CA PHE A 168 -16.68 2.55 -7.22
C PHE A 168 -18.14 2.73 -7.59
N ILE A 169 -18.96 1.74 -7.28
CA ILE A 169 -20.41 1.88 -7.26
C ILE A 169 -20.76 2.32 -5.85
N PRO A 170 -21.16 3.58 -5.62
CA PRO A 170 -21.61 4.01 -4.30
C PRO A 170 -22.87 3.22 -3.94
N SER A 171 -22.76 2.35 -2.94
CA SER A 171 -23.90 1.60 -2.41
C SER A 171 -24.38 2.29 -1.13
N GLY A 172 -25.58 2.85 -1.20
CA GLY A 172 -26.23 3.52 -0.08
C GLY A 172 -25.96 5.03 -0.03
N GLN A 173 -26.86 5.74 0.65
CA GLN A 173 -26.72 7.16 0.95
C GLN A 173 -26.23 7.29 2.40
N PRO A 174 -24.98 7.70 2.64
CA PRO A 174 -24.49 7.91 4.00
C PRO A 174 -25.21 9.11 4.61
N GLU A 175 -25.94 8.88 5.70
CA GLU A 175 -26.57 9.93 6.51
C GLU A 175 -25.72 10.20 7.74
N LEU A 176 -25.23 11.43 7.86
CA LEU A 176 -24.48 11.87 9.03
C LEU A 176 -25.46 12.36 10.10
N ILE A 177 -25.75 11.50 11.07
CA ILE A 177 -26.54 11.87 12.25
C ILE A 177 -25.64 12.30 13.39
N ARG A 178 -26.06 13.33 14.13
CA ARG A 178 -25.36 13.74 15.36
C ARG A 178 -25.68 12.75 16.46
N ALA A 179 -24.72 12.53 17.36
CA ALA A 179 -24.87 11.57 18.47
C ALA A 179 -26.11 11.83 19.36
N VAL A 180 -26.53 13.09 19.49
CA VAL A 180 -27.73 13.49 20.25
C VAL A 180 -29.04 13.09 19.57
N ASP A 181 -29.02 12.90 18.26
CA ASP A 181 -30.20 12.59 17.45
C ASP A 181 -30.38 11.06 17.28
N TYR A 182 -29.44 10.24 17.79
CA TYR A 182 -29.52 8.78 17.74
C TYR A 182 -30.41 8.22 18.87
N GLN A 183 -31.71 8.08 18.59
CA GLN A 183 -32.61 7.29 19.43
C GLN A 183 -32.60 5.84 18.97
N GLY A 184 -31.76 5.02 19.60
CA GLY A 184 -31.73 3.58 19.36
C GLY A 184 -33.13 2.97 19.56
N ARG A 185 -33.66 2.31 18.52
CA ARG A 185 -34.87 1.48 18.65
C ARG A 185 -34.62 0.41 19.72
N ARG A 186 -35.40 0.44 20.79
CA ARG A 186 -35.56 -0.69 21.72
C ARG A 186 -36.47 -1.74 21.12
#